data_AF-A0A9W9XYS6-F1
#
_entry.id   AF-A0A9W9XYS6-F1
#
_cell.length_a   1.000
_cell.length_b   1.000
_cell.length_c   1.000
_cell.angle_alpha   90.00
_cell.angle_beta   90.00
_cell.angle_gamma   90.00
#
_symmetry.space_group_name_H-M   'P 1'
#
loop_
_entity.id
_entity.type
_entity.pdbx_description
1 polymer ?
#
loop_
_entity_poly.entity_id
_entity_poly.type
_entity_poly.pdbx_seq_one_letter_code
_entity_poly.pdbx_strand_id
1 'polypeptide(L)'
;MTPLKIVLEGKSSITRQPERAALAFVIHTSGPSQETVSKEAIEASNDIGRLFKELSPKTETGETIAGSPVTSFSSTSLRTDSQLPRDKSGDPLPTDYNAVIWLNALFQDFTKLSEIVGKLISFPNIEIKSLDWRLTEATQKALGSESREEAMRDAVQKANDNARVIEREVVAVEITEVRGGGQHEVKSNLNIQMQQLQQMRQVQQQQMAQPCVPYSPRVDSLASPGLDLLPQLIRYTDAVQVEFQAAHS
;
A
#
# COMPACT_ATOMS: atom_id res chain seq x y z
N MET A 1 -24.61 3.10 -49.58
CA MET A 1 -24.38 4.07 -48.49
C MET A 1 -23.57 3.35 -47.43
N THR A 2 -22.40 3.86 -47.06
CA THR A 2 -21.60 3.28 -45.96
C THR A 2 -22.28 3.59 -44.63
N PRO A 3 -22.50 2.62 -43.74
CA PRO A 3 -23.08 2.88 -42.43
C PRO A 3 -22.21 3.87 -41.63
N LEU A 4 -22.84 4.74 -40.84
CA LEU A 4 -22.12 5.67 -39.98
C LEU A 4 -21.52 4.86 -38.82
N LYS A 5 -20.21 5.02 -38.63
CA LYS A 5 -19.45 4.38 -37.56
C LYS A 5 -19.24 5.35 -36.42
N ILE A 6 -19.57 4.93 -35.20
CA ILE A 6 -19.40 5.69 -33.96
C ILE A 6 -18.50 4.87 -33.05
N VAL A 7 -17.36 5.41 -32.64
CA VAL A 7 -16.43 4.74 -31.73
C VAL A 7 -16.38 5.53 -30.43
N LEU A 8 -16.76 4.90 -29.32
CA LEU A 8 -16.90 5.55 -28.02
C LEU A 8 -16.20 4.76 -26.93
N GLU A 9 -15.68 5.49 -25.95
CA GLU A 9 -15.14 4.91 -24.72
C GLU A 9 -16.21 5.00 -23.61
N GLY A 10 -16.57 3.84 -23.07
CA GLY A 10 -17.36 3.66 -21.86
C GLY A 10 -16.47 3.51 -20.64
N LYS A 11 -16.85 4.12 -19.52
CA LYS A 11 -16.07 4.13 -18.27
C LYS A 11 -16.94 3.76 -17.09
N SER A 12 -16.34 3.09 -16.11
CA SER A 12 -16.95 2.85 -14.80
C SER A 12 -16.03 3.24 -13.66
N SER A 13 -16.64 3.55 -12.52
CA SER A 13 -15.93 3.97 -11.32
C SER A 13 -16.73 3.61 -10.09
N ILE A 14 -16.39 2.49 -9.47
CA ILE A 14 -17.05 1.98 -8.28
C ILE A 14 -16.19 2.26 -7.06
N THR A 15 -16.80 2.81 -6.00
CA THR A 15 -16.10 3.09 -4.75
C THR A 15 -16.48 2.06 -3.68
N ARG A 16 -15.49 1.54 -2.95
CA ARG A 16 -15.67 0.56 -1.87
C ARG A 16 -14.78 0.88 -0.67
N GLN A 17 -15.25 0.49 0.51
CA GLN A 17 -14.41 0.44 1.71
C GLN A 17 -13.35 -0.64 1.56
N PRO A 18 -12.14 -0.44 2.11
CA PRO A 18 -11.11 -1.46 2.07
C PRO A 18 -11.47 -2.60 3.02
N GLU A 19 -11.03 -3.80 2.65
CA GLU A 19 -11.29 -5.03 3.41
C GLU A 19 -10.02 -5.53 4.10
N ARG A 20 -8.85 -5.11 3.60
CA ARG A 20 -7.54 -5.48 4.11
C ARG A 20 -6.58 -4.29 4.02
N ALA A 21 -5.50 -4.37 4.79
CA ALA A 21 -4.38 -3.45 4.72
C ALA A 21 -3.07 -4.22 4.60
N ALA A 22 -2.30 -3.95 3.55
CA ALA A 22 -0.98 -4.50 3.33
C ALA A 22 0.07 -3.54 3.88
N LEU A 23 0.74 -3.94 4.95
CA LEU A 23 1.84 -3.20 5.55
C LEU A 23 3.15 -3.81 5.06
N ALA A 24 3.98 -2.99 4.41
CA ALA A 24 5.35 -3.34 4.06
C ALA A 24 6.33 -2.52 4.91
N PHE A 25 7.27 -3.20 5.55
CA PHE A 25 8.27 -2.58 6.40
C PHE A 25 9.58 -3.36 6.34
N VAL A 26 10.67 -2.71 6.72
CA VAL A 26 11.99 -3.33 6.74
C VAL A 26 12.63 -3.18 8.09
N ILE A 27 13.45 -4.16 8.43
CA ILE A 27 14.45 -4.04 9.48
C ILE A 27 15.73 -3.59 8.79
N HIS A 28 16.32 -2.50 9.27
CA HIS A 28 17.58 -1.96 8.79
C HIS A 28 18.54 -1.79 9.96
N THR A 29 19.67 -2.49 9.91
CA THR A 29 20.75 -2.39 10.89
C THR A 29 22.04 -2.02 10.19
N SER A 30 22.83 -1.12 10.79
CA SER A 30 24.09 -0.64 10.23
C SER A 30 25.17 -0.61 11.30
N GLY A 31 26.41 -0.92 10.94
CA GLY A 31 27.51 -0.98 11.90
C GLY A 31 28.85 -1.43 11.31
N PRO A 32 29.90 -1.50 12.14
CA PRO A 32 31.28 -1.69 11.68
C PRO A 32 31.63 -3.15 11.32
N SER A 33 30.75 -4.11 11.62
CA SER A 33 30.98 -5.54 11.37
C SER A 33 29.75 -6.20 10.78
N GLN A 34 29.94 -6.95 9.68
CA GLN A 34 28.88 -7.72 9.04
C GLN A 34 28.23 -8.73 9.98
N GLU A 35 29.00 -9.36 10.87
CA GLU A 35 28.49 -10.35 11.82
C GLU A 35 27.52 -9.71 12.82
N THR A 36 27.91 -8.56 13.39
CA THR A 36 27.12 -7.83 14.38
C THR A 36 25.79 -7.36 13.76
N VAL A 37 25.84 -6.72 12.59
CA VAL A 37 24.61 -6.21 11.95
C VAL A 37 23.68 -7.34 11.51
N SER A 38 24.24 -8.47 11.05
CA SER A 38 23.44 -9.64 10.68
C SER A 38 22.72 -10.24 11.88
N LYS A 39 23.43 -10.37 13.01
CA LYS A 39 22.87 -10.89 14.25
C LYS A 39 21.74 -10.01 14.78
N GLU A 40 21.96 -8.69 14.82
CA GLU A 40 20.95 -7.72 15.25
C GLU A 40 19.69 -7.76 14.37
N ALA A 41 19.85 -7.84 13.05
CA ALA A 41 18.73 -7.95 12.13
C ALA A 41 17.92 -9.24 12.34
N ILE A 42 18.61 -10.37 12.56
CA ILE A 42 17.97 -11.67 12.83
C ILE A 42 17.22 -11.64 14.16
N GLU A 43 17.82 -11.10 15.22
CA GLU A 43 17.19 -10.97 16.54
C GLU A 43 15.91 -10.12 16.46
N ALA A 44 15.99 -8.95 15.81
CA ALA A 44 14.83 -8.09 15.58
C ALA A 44 13.74 -8.79 14.73
N SER A 45 14.14 -9.56 13.71
CA SER A 45 13.21 -10.32 12.87
C SER A 45 12.49 -11.41 13.67
N ASN A 46 13.21 -12.08 14.57
CA ASN A 46 12.62 -13.09 15.46
C ASN A 46 11.63 -12.47 16.45
N ASP A 47 11.93 -11.29 17.00
CA ASP A 47 11.03 -10.55 17.90
C ASP A 47 9.73 -10.16 17.20
N ILE A 48 9.84 -9.59 16.01
CA ILE A 48 8.69 -9.25 15.17
C ILE A 48 7.93 -10.52 14.75
N GLY A 49 8.65 -11.58 14.39
CA GLY A 49 8.06 -12.87 14.06
C GLY A 49 7.21 -13.45 15.19
N ARG A 50 7.65 -13.28 16.45
CA ARG A 50 6.86 -13.67 17.63
C ARG A 50 5.59 -12.84 17.76
N LEU A 51 5.70 -11.51 17.62
CA LEU A 51 4.54 -10.61 17.66
C LEU A 51 3.49 -10.99 16.61
N PHE A 52 3.90 -11.22 15.36
CA PHE A 52 2.97 -11.57 14.29
C PHE A 52 2.42 -13.00 14.37
N LYS A 53 3.14 -13.92 15.04
CA LYS A 53 2.63 -15.27 15.31
C LYS A 53 1.43 -15.24 16.26
N GLU A 54 1.40 -14.32 17.21
CA GLU A 54 0.25 -14.12 18.11
C GLU A 54 -0.95 -13.49 17.39
N LEU A 55 -0.70 -12.62 16.41
CA LEU A 55 -1.74 -11.93 15.63
C LEU A 55 -2.31 -12.76 14.47
N SER A 56 -1.63 -13.83 14.10
CA SER A 56 -2.01 -14.75 13.03
C SER A 56 -1.93 -16.19 13.54
N PRO A 57 -2.74 -16.58 14.53
CA PRO A 57 -2.77 -17.95 15.01
C PRO A 57 -3.13 -18.89 13.85
N LYS A 58 -2.41 -20.01 13.78
CA LYS A 58 -2.58 -21.01 12.73
C LYS A 58 -3.27 -22.24 13.28
N THR A 59 -4.10 -22.87 12.46
CA THR A 59 -4.67 -24.19 12.70
C THR A 59 -3.57 -25.26 12.64
N GLU A 60 -3.88 -26.48 13.06
CA GLU A 60 -2.98 -27.64 12.93
C GLU A 60 -2.57 -27.91 11.47
N THR A 61 -3.42 -27.52 10.51
CA THR A 61 -3.14 -27.60 9.06
C THR A 61 -2.24 -26.47 8.53
N GLY A 62 -1.87 -25.51 9.38
CA GLY A 62 -1.02 -24.37 9.04
C GLY A 62 -1.75 -23.18 8.42
N GLU A 63 -3.08 -23.25 8.32
CA GLU A 63 -3.93 -22.17 7.81
C GLU A 63 -4.22 -21.14 8.91
N THR A 64 -4.29 -19.86 8.54
CA THR A 64 -4.64 -18.81 9.50
C THR A 64 -6.09 -18.99 9.97
N ILE A 65 -6.31 -18.96 11.28
CA ILE A 65 -7.65 -19.11 11.86
C ILE A 65 -8.54 -17.95 11.38
N ALA A 66 -9.78 -18.26 10.97
CA ALA A 66 -10.75 -17.26 10.56
C ALA A 66 -10.99 -16.23 11.68
N GLY A 67 -10.98 -14.94 11.33
CA GLY A 67 -11.12 -13.84 12.29
C GLY A 67 -9.80 -13.38 12.93
N SER A 68 -8.66 -13.95 12.54
CA SER A 68 -7.34 -13.45 12.96
C SER A 68 -7.11 -12.01 12.49
N PRO A 69 -6.57 -11.12 13.35
CA PRO A 69 -6.24 -9.74 12.97
C PRO A 69 -5.33 -9.64 11.75
N VAL A 70 -4.37 -10.56 11.64
CA VAL A 70 -3.45 -10.69 10.52
C VAL A 70 -3.78 -11.98 9.77
N THR A 71 -3.97 -11.85 8.47
CA THR A 71 -4.31 -12.97 7.58
C THR A 71 -3.08 -13.64 6.99
N SER A 72 -2.00 -12.87 6.80
CA SER A 72 -0.72 -13.36 6.27
C SER A 72 0.42 -12.49 6.78
N PHE A 73 1.53 -13.13 7.10
CA PHE A 73 2.80 -12.49 7.46
C PHE A 73 3.94 -13.23 6.78
N SER A 74 4.85 -12.50 6.15
CA SER A 74 6.02 -13.04 5.48
C SER A 74 7.24 -12.16 5.67
N SER A 75 8.41 -12.79 5.63
CA SER A 75 9.71 -12.14 5.68
C SER A 75 10.57 -12.64 4.53
N THR A 76 11.38 -11.78 3.94
CA THR A 76 12.43 -12.18 3.00
C THR A 76 13.66 -12.70 3.75
N SER A 77 14.60 -13.26 3.01
CA SER A 77 15.94 -13.56 3.51
C SER A 77 16.70 -12.28 3.86
N LEU A 78 17.66 -12.41 4.78
CA LEU A 78 18.62 -11.37 5.13
C LEU A 78 19.46 -10.98 3.91
N ARG A 79 19.53 -9.69 3.62
CA ARG A 79 20.42 -9.10 2.63
C ARG A 79 21.46 -8.26 3.35
N THR A 80 22.74 -8.48 3.06
CA THR A 80 23.83 -7.66 3.58
C THR A 80 24.54 -6.94 2.46
N ASP A 81 24.88 -5.68 2.68
CA ASP A 81 25.77 -4.92 1.82
C ASP A 81 26.84 -4.18 2.65
N SER A 82 27.89 -3.74 1.98
CA SER A 82 28.97 -2.97 2.59
C SER A 82 29.25 -1.75 1.74
N GLN A 83 29.39 -0.60 2.39
CA GLN A 83 29.77 0.65 1.77
C GLN A 83 31.14 1.07 2.31
N LEU A 84 32.03 1.49 1.40
CA LEU A 84 33.28 2.13 1.78
C LEU A 84 33.12 3.64 1.59
N PRO A 85 32.61 4.37 2.61
CA PRO A 85 32.47 5.80 2.53
C PRO A 85 33.84 6.46 2.34
N ARG A 86 33.83 7.62 1.69
CA ARG A 86 35.01 8.47 1.58
C ARG A 86 34.71 9.80 2.25
N ASP A 87 35.72 10.39 2.87
CA ASP A 87 35.59 11.72 3.43
C ASP A 87 35.55 12.80 2.33
N LYS A 88 35.48 14.07 2.73
CA LYS A 88 35.46 15.20 1.77
C LYS A 88 36.78 15.37 0.99
N SER A 89 37.87 14.78 1.49
CA SER A 89 39.20 14.80 0.90
C SER A 89 39.43 13.63 -0.07
N GLY A 90 38.53 12.64 -0.06
CA GLY A 90 38.60 11.42 -0.87
C GLY A 90 39.24 10.23 -0.17
N ASP A 91 39.62 10.40 1.11
CA ASP A 91 40.25 9.37 1.93
C ASP A 91 39.21 8.32 2.37
N PRO A 92 39.56 7.02 2.36
CA PRO A 92 38.65 5.96 2.75
C PRO A 92 38.34 6.04 4.26
N LEU A 93 37.05 6.07 4.59
CA LEU A 93 36.54 5.90 5.95
C LEU A 93 36.34 4.40 6.26
N PRO A 94 36.15 4.03 7.54
CA PRO A 94 35.82 2.65 7.90
C PRO A 94 34.63 2.13 7.09
N THR A 95 34.72 0.86 6.65
CA THR A 95 33.63 0.20 5.95
C THR A 95 32.41 0.08 6.85
N ASP A 96 31.28 0.59 6.38
CA ASP A 96 29.99 0.41 7.03
C ASP A 96 29.28 -0.79 6.40
N TYR A 97 28.78 -1.69 7.25
CA TYR A 97 27.98 -2.83 6.83
C TYR A 97 26.52 -2.55 7.13
N ASN A 98 25.65 -2.85 6.18
CA ASN A 98 24.20 -2.78 6.34
C ASN A 98 23.60 -4.17 6.21
N ALA A 99 22.56 -4.42 7.00
CA ALA A 99 21.74 -5.62 6.93
C ALA A 99 20.27 -5.22 6.83
N VAL A 100 19.57 -5.81 5.87
CA VAL A 100 18.17 -5.51 5.58
C VAL A 100 17.34 -6.78 5.48
N ILE A 101 16.19 -6.78 6.14
CA ILE A 101 15.15 -7.81 6.02
C ILE A 101 13.84 -7.11 5.64
N TRP A 102 13.16 -7.59 4.61
CA TRP A 102 11.86 -7.07 4.19
C TRP A 102 10.75 -7.91 4.77
N LEU A 103 9.74 -7.27 5.34
CA LEU A 103 8.60 -7.92 5.95
C LEU A 103 7.31 -7.36 5.36
N ASN A 104 6.34 -8.26 5.16
CA ASN A 104 5.02 -7.93 4.67
C ASN A 104 3.97 -8.56 5.58
N ALA A 105 2.95 -7.78 5.93
CA ALA A 105 1.83 -8.23 6.72
C ALA A 105 0.52 -7.78 6.08
N LEU A 106 -0.47 -8.68 6.06
CA LEU A 106 -1.81 -8.40 5.53
C LEU A 106 -2.82 -8.44 6.68
N PHE A 107 -3.26 -7.26 7.10
CA PHE A 107 -4.23 -7.07 8.17
C PHE A 107 -5.67 -7.12 7.65
N GLN A 108 -6.55 -7.67 8.47
CA GLN A 108 -8.01 -7.57 8.31
C GLN A 108 -8.62 -6.68 9.41
N ASP A 109 -7.98 -6.59 10.59
CA ASP A 109 -8.40 -5.70 11.68
C ASP A 109 -7.58 -4.40 11.66
N PHE A 110 -8.23 -3.28 11.33
CA PHE A 110 -7.60 -1.95 11.24
C PHE A 110 -7.29 -1.32 12.60
N THR A 111 -8.00 -1.73 13.65
CA THR A 111 -7.69 -1.29 15.02
C THR A 111 -6.37 -1.91 15.44
N LYS A 112 -6.20 -3.21 15.19
CA LYS A 112 -4.95 -3.92 15.44
C LYS A 112 -3.81 -3.43 14.56
N LEU A 113 -4.08 -3.10 13.30
CA LEU A 113 -3.09 -2.45 12.43
C LEU A 113 -2.53 -1.18 13.09
N SER A 114 -3.40 -0.27 13.54
CA SER A 114 -3.02 1.00 14.18
C SER A 114 -2.15 0.78 15.43
N GLU A 115 -2.54 -0.17 16.28
CA GLU A 115 -1.79 -0.56 17.48
C GLU A 115 -0.38 -1.06 17.11
N ILE A 116 -0.28 -1.98 16.14
CA ILE A 116 0.98 -2.60 15.75
C ILE A 116 1.88 -1.61 15.02
N VAL A 117 1.33 -0.76 14.16
CA VAL A 117 2.11 0.31 13.52
C VAL A 117 2.69 1.27 14.57
N GLY A 118 1.92 1.65 15.59
CA GLY A 118 2.43 2.46 16.71
C GLY A 118 3.60 1.77 17.44
N LYS A 119 3.51 0.46 17.67
CA LYS A 119 4.61 -0.33 18.25
C LYS A 119 5.82 -0.38 17.32
N LEU A 120 5.63 -0.70 16.04
CA LEU A 120 6.70 -0.81 15.04
C LEU A 120 7.51 0.49 14.89
N ILE A 121 6.82 1.64 14.90
CA ILE A 121 7.44 2.97 14.83
C ILE A 121 8.38 3.22 16.02
N SER A 122 8.14 2.59 17.16
CA SER A 122 8.96 2.74 18.37
C SER A 122 10.28 1.97 18.31
N PHE A 123 10.43 1.00 17.38
CA PHE A 123 11.69 0.29 17.21
C PHE A 123 12.67 1.14 16.38
N PRO A 124 13.94 1.28 16.83
CA PRO A 124 14.92 2.16 16.18
C PRO A 124 15.37 1.66 14.80
N ASN A 125 15.35 0.34 14.59
CA ASN A 125 15.82 -0.33 13.36
C ASN A 125 14.68 -0.68 12.40
N ILE A 126 13.44 -0.23 12.64
CA ILE A 126 12.31 -0.50 11.76
C ILE A 126 11.96 0.75 10.94
N GLU A 127 11.78 0.52 9.64
CA GLU A 127 11.29 1.54 8.71
C GLU A 127 10.06 1.02 7.96
N ILE A 128 8.94 1.74 8.09
CA ILE A 128 7.73 1.44 7.32
C ILE A 128 7.90 1.98 5.91
N LYS A 129 7.70 1.11 4.91
CA LYS A 129 7.87 1.41 3.49
C LYS A 129 6.56 1.76 2.81
N SER A 130 5.50 1.00 3.06
CA SER A 130 4.17 1.30 2.53
C SER A 130 3.07 0.76 3.45
N LEU A 131 1.91 1.38 3.32
CA LEU A 131 0.65 0.89 3.86
C LEU A 131 -0.40 1.06 2.77
N ASP A 132 -0.81 -0.07 2.19
CA ASP A 132 -1.72 -0.10 1.04
C ASP A 132 -3.07 -0.73 1.44
N TRP A 133 -4.17 -0.05 1.15
CA TRP A 133 -5.53 -0.52 1.34
C TRP A 133 -5.92 -1.47 0.21
N ARG A 134 -6.50 -2.63 0.55
CA ARG A 134 -6.83 -3.67 -0.42
C ARG A 134 -8.24 -4.20 -0.24
N LEU A 135 -8.86 -4.55 -1.37
CA LEU A 135 -10.02 -5.42 -1.41
C LEU A 135 -9.58 -6.89 -1.43
N THR A 136 -10.42 -7.81 -0.96
CA THR A 136 -10.19 -9.24 -1.14
C THR A 136 -10.28 -9.62 -2.63
N GLU A 137 -9.64 -10.73 -3.00
CA GLU A 137 -9.72 -11.25 -4.36
C GLU A 137 -11.16 -11.56 -4.79
N ALA A 138 -11.99 -12.03 -3.86
CA ALA A 138 -13.41 -12.29 -4.11
C ALA A 138 -14.17 -11.02 -4.48
N THR A 139 -14.00 -9.95 -3.70
CA THR A 139 -14.61 -8.64 -4.00
C THR A 139 -14.05 -8.04 -5.27
N GLN A 140 -12.74 -8.10 -5.52
CA GLN A 140 -12.14 -7.63 -6.76
C GLN A 140 -12.72 -8.35 -7.99
N LYS A 141 -12.91 -9.67 -7.90
CA LYS A 141 -13.52 -10.45 -8.98
C LYS A 141 -14.97 -10.05 -9.23
N ALA A 142 -15.75 -9.86 -8.16
CA ALA A 142 -17.14 -9.40 -8.25
C ALA A 142 -17.23 -8.00 -8.88
N LEU A 143 -16.40 -7.06 -8.42
CA LEU A 143 -16.32 -5.71 -8.95
C LEU A 143 -15.85 -5.68 -10.39
N GLY A 144 -14.96 -6.58 -10.81
CA GLY A 144 -14.53 -6.66 -12.20
C GLY A 144 -15.70 -6.86 -13.15
N SER A 145 -16.64 -7.76 -12.81
CA SER A 145 -17.85 -7.97 -13.62
C SER A 145 -18.79 -6.76 -13.56
N GLU A 146 -19.06 -6.22 -12.36
CA GLU A 146 -19.92 -5.05 -12.17
C GLU A 146 -19.40 -3.83 -12.95
N SER A 147 -18.08 -3.58 -12.86
CA SER A 147 -17.42 -2.44 -13.52
C SER A 147 -17.43 -2.57 -15.04
N ARG A 148 -17.24 -3.77 -15.61
CA ARG A 148 -17.37 -3.98 -17.06
C ARG A 148 -18.79 -3.73 -17.56
N GLU A 149 -19.80 -4.18 -16.81
CA GLU A 149 -21.20 -3.92 -17.14
C GLU A 149 -21.52 -2.42 -17.10
N GLU A 150 -21.07 -1.70 -16.08
CA GLU A 150 -21.26 -0.24 -16.00
C GLU A 150 -20.56 0.50 -17.14
N ALA A 151 -19.32 0.12 -17.49
CA ALA A 151 -18.59 0.73 -18.58
C ALA A 151 -19.29 0.51 -19.93
N MET A 152 -19.84 -0.69 -20.15
CA MET A 152 -20.65 -1.00 -21.34
C MET A 152 -21.93 -0.17 -21.38
N ARG A 153 -22.64 -0.04 -20.26
CA ARG A 153 -23.85 0.80 -20.16
C ARG A 153 -23.55 2.26 -20.47
N ASP A 154 -22.42 2.78 -19.98
CA ASP A 154 -21.96 4.14 -20.27
C ASP A 154 -21.66 4.34 -21.78
N ALA A 155 -20.97 3.39 -22.43
CA ALA A 155 -20.73 3.45 -23.87
C ALA A 155 -22.03 3.43 -24.69
N VAL A 156 -22.96 2.54 -24.35
CA VAL A 156 -24.27 2.41 -25.01
C VAL A 156 -25.11 3.67 -24.80
N GLN A 157 -25.13 4.23 -23.60
CA GLN A 157 -25.86 5.47 -23.31
C GLN A 157 -25.32 6.62 -24.17
N LYS A 158 -24.00 6.80 -24.22
CA LYS A 158 -23.36 7.82 -25.08
C LYS A 158 -23.68 7.60 -26.56
N ALA A 159 -23.69 6.36 -27.03
CA ALA A 159 -24.02 6.05 -28.42
C ALA A 159 -25.47 6.41 -28.74
N ASN A 160 -26.42 6.05 -27.87
CA ASN A 160 -27.82 6.40 -28.01
C ASN A 160 -28.06 7.91 -27.96
N ASP A 161 -27.39 8.63 -27.04
CA ASP A 161 -27.49 10.08 -26.94
C ASP A 161 -27.02 10.76 -28.23
N ASN A 162 -25.91 10.29 -28.80
CA ASN A 162 -25.40 10.80 -30.09
C ASN A 162 -26.33 10.44 -31.26
N ALA A 163 -26.80 9.19 -31.33
CA ALA A 163 -27.65 8.71 -32.41
C ALA A 163 -29.01 9.41 -32.45
N ARG A 164 -29.56 9.73 -31.27
CA ARG A 164 -30.81 10.47 -31.13
C ARG A 164 -30.78 11.85 -31.78
N VAL A 165 -29.65 12.56 -31.71
CA VAL A 165 -29.49 13.90 -32.32
C VAL A 165 -29.57 13.84 -33.85
N ILE A 166 -29.13 12.73 -34.44
CA ILE A 166 -29.11 12.53 -35.90
C ILE A 166 -30.26 11.64 -36.39
N GLU A 167 -31.25 11.35 -35.53
CA GLU A 167 -32.43 10.53 -35.83
C GLU A 167 -32.07 9.15 -36.40
N ARG A 168 -31.13 8.46 -35.74
CA ARG A 168 -30.70 7.10 -36.12
C ARG A 168 -30.76 6.14 -34.94
N GLU A 169 -30.86 4.86 -35.26
CA GLU A 169 -30.65 3.77 -34.30
C GLU A 169 -29.22 3.26 -34.40
N VAL A 170 -28.65 2.80 -33.27
CA VAL A 170 -27.28 2.28 -33.18
C VAL A 170 -27.25 0.85 -32.66
N VAL A 171 -26.35 0.05 -33.24
CA VAL A 171 -26.07 -1.32 -32.79
C VAL A 171 -24.57 -1.46 -32.57
N ALA A 172 -24.18 -2.05 -31.44
CA ALA A 172 -22.79 -2.36 -31.16
C ALA A 172 -22.29 -3.48 -32.09
N VAL A 173 -21.13 -3.27 -32.73
CA VAL A 173 -20.56 -4.22 -33.69
C VAL A 173 -19.17 -4.73 -33.30
N GLU A 174 -18.46 -3.98 -32.47
CA GLU A 174 -17.15 -4.39 -31.94
C GLU A 174 -16.98 -3.86 -30.52
N ILE A 175 -16.39 -4.67 -29.65
CA ILE A 175 -16.07 -4.34 -28.28
C ILE A 175 -14.60 -4.64 -28.05
N THR A 176 -13.86 -3.65 -27.57
CA THR A 176 -12.45 -3.77 -27.21
C THR A 176 -12.27 -3.33 -25.76
N GLU A 177 -11.69 -4.20 -24.93
CA GLU A 177 -11.30 -3.82 -23.57
C GLU A 177 -10.04 -2.95 -23.62
N VAL A 178 -10.12 -1.71 -23.11
CA VAL A 178 -9.02 -0.74 -23.17
C VAL A 178 -8.17 -0.79 -21.91
N ARG A 179 -8.82 -0.92 -20.75
CA ARG A 179 -8.16 -1.01 -19.44
C ARG A 179 -8.95 -1.92 -18.52
N GLY A 180 -8.46 -3.12 -18.29
CA GLY A 180 -9.08 -4.06 -17.35
C GLY A 180 -8.87 -3.68 -15.89
N GLY A 181 -9.97 -3.64 -15.14
CA GLY A 181 -10.09 -3.75 -13.68
C GLY A 181 -8.87 -3.41 -12.81
N GLY A 182 -8.69 -2.12 -12.51
CA GLY A 182 -7.66 -1.64 -11.58
C GLY A 182 -8.26 -1.04 -10.31
N GLN A 183 -7.77 -1.45 -9.14
CA GLN A 183 -8.03 -0.73 -7.89
C GLN A 183 -7.04 0.44 -7.76
N HIS A 184 -7.57 1.62 -7.50
CA HIS A 184 -6.81 2.82 -7.23
C HIS A 184 -7.24 3.35 -5.87
N GLU A 185 -6.29 3.45 -4.94
CA GLU A 185 -6.55 4.16 -3.70
C GLU A 185 -6.92 5.59 -4.00
N VAL A 186 -7.99 6.07 -3.38
CA VAL A 186 -8.34 7.48 -3.41
C VAL A 186 -7.36 8.18 -2.49
N LYS A 187 -6.18 8.55 -3.02
CA LYS A 187 -5.11 9.20 -2.27
C LYS A 187 -5.67 10.33 -1.42
N SER A 188 -5.82 10.08 -0.13
CA SER A 188 -5.91 11.13 0.89
C SER A 188 -4.59 11.18 1.65
N ASN A 189 -4.25 12.36 2.15
CA ASN A 189 -2.91 12.89 2.49
C ASN A 189 -2.02 12.09 3.49
N LEU A 190 -2.27 10.81 3.78
CA LEU A 190 -1.51 10.01 4.75
C LEU A 190 0.00 9.90 4.45
N ASN A 191 0.37 9.86 3.17
CA ASN A 191 1.79 9.78 2.79
C ASN A 191 2.58 11.04 3.22
N ILE A 192 1.90 12.19 3.32
CA ILE A 192 2.49 13.45 3.79
C ILE A 192 2.74 13.37 5.31
N GLN A 193 1.81 12.80 6.07
CA GLN A 193 1.91 12.72 7.52
C GLN A 193 2.99 11.72 7.98
N MET A 194 3.15 10.60 7.26
CA MET A 194 4.23 9.64 7.48
C MET A 194 5.61 10.24 7.16
N GLN A 195 5.73 10.98 6.05
CA GLN A 195 6.96 11.73 5.75
C GLN A 195 7.29 12.77 6.83
N GLN A 196 6.29 13.50 7.34
CA GLN A 196 6.50 14.49 8.40
C GLN A 196 6.99 13.84 9.71
N LEU A 197 6.45 12.68 10.08
CA LEU A 197 6.89 11.92 11.26
C LEU A 197 8.33 11.41 11.11
N GLN A 198 8.70 10.89 9.93
CA GLN A 198 10.08 10.49 9.64
C GLN A 198 11.05 11.67 9.65
N GLN A 199 10.64 12.81 9.07
CA GLN A 199 11.43 14.04 9.10
C GLN A 199 11.62 14.56 10.52
N MET A 200 10.58 14.55 11.35
CA MET A 200 10.72 14.90 12.78
C MET A 200 11.71 13.99 13.49
N ARG A 201 11.72 12.69 13.19
CA ARG A 201 12.68 11.74 13.79
C ARG A 201 14.12 12.05 13.39
N GLN A 202 14.37 12.37 12.13
CA GLN A 202 15.69 12.80 11.66
C GLN A 202 16.14 14.11 12.32
N VAL A 203 15.24 15.08 12.45
CA VAL A 203 15.52 16.36 13.12
C VAL A 203 15.83 16.14 14.61
N GLN A 204 15.08 15.27 15.30
CA GLN A 204 15.31 14.96 16.70
C GLN A 204 16.64 14.20 16.93
N GLN A 205 17.00 13.28 16.05
CA GLN A 205 18.31 12.61 16.08
C GLN A 205 19.47 13.59 15.83
N GLN A 206 19.30 14.57 14.94
CA GLN A 206 20.31 15.63 14.72
C GLN A 206 20.42 16.58 15.91
N GLN A 207 19.32 16.88 16.61
CA GLN A 207 19.34 17.73 17.81
C GLN A 207 19.99 17.05 19.02
N MET A 208 19.90 15.72 19.14
CA MET A 208 20.59 14.96 20.19
C MET A 208 22.11 14.84 20.00
N ALA A 209 22.66 15.31 18.87
CA ALA A 209 24.11 15.39 18.63
C ALA A 209 24.75 16.73 19.09
N GLN A 210 24.00 17.60 19.79
CA GLN A 210 24.53 18.83 20.39
C GLN A 210 24.75 18.66 21.91
N PRO A 211 25.83 19.22 22.49
CA PRO A 211 26.16 19.02 23.91
C PRO A 211 25.07 19.63 24.81
N CYS A 212 24.57 18.81 25.73
CA CYS A 212 23.44 19.08 26.61
C CYS A 212 23.63 20.32 27.51
N VAL A 213 22.57 21.12 27.63
CA VAL A 213 22.30 21.97 28.80
C VAL A 213 21.18 21.32 29.64
N PRO A 214 21.22 21.38 30.98
CA PRO A 214 20.31 20.62 31.82
C PRO A 214 18.93 21.30 31.88
N TYR A 215 17.89 20.59 31.44
CA TYR A 215 16.49 20.99 31.65
C TYR A 215 15.79 19.96 32.53
N SER A 216 15.16 20.42 33.61
CA SER A 216 14.47 19.59 34.60
C SER A 216 13.19 18.95 34.03
N PRO A 217 12.82 17.73 34.43
CA PRO A 217 11.66 17.05 33.86
C PRO A 217 10.37 17.55 34.52
N ARG A 218 9.43 18.02 33.70
CA ARG A 218 8.01 18.06 34.06
C ARG A 218 7.40 16.76 33.54
N VAL A 219 6.92 15.92 34.45
CA VAL A 219 6.20 14.69 34.15
C VAL A 219 4.77 15.08 33.80
N ASP A 220 4.51 15.37 32.53
CA ASP A 220 3.16 15.28 31.98
C ASP A 220 3.06 13.97 31.23
N SER A 221 2.24 13.06 31.78
CA SER A 221 1.85 11.81 31.15
C SER A 221 1.06 12.08 29.88
N LEU A 222 1.78 12.33 28.78
CA LEU A 222 1.25 12.19 27.44
C LEU A 222 1.17 10.69 27.15
N ALA A 223 -0.04 10.13 27.26
CA ALA A 223 -0.36 8.93 26.50
C ALA A 223 0.08 9.20 25.05
N SER A 224 0.96 8.36 24.52
CA SER A 224 1.39 8.45 23.13
C SER A 224 0.15 8.63 22.25
N PRO A 225 0.08 9.64 21.38
CA PRO A 225 -1.02 9.76 20.44
C PRO A 225 -0.95 8.51 19.57
N GLY A 226 -1.84 7.55 19.84
CA GLY A 226 -1.96 6.34 19.04
C GLY A 226 -2.17 6.78 17.60
N LEU A 227 -1.36 6.26 16.69
CA LEU A 227 -1.49 6.54 15.27
C LEU A 227 -2.86 6.00 14.83
N ASP A 228 -3.84 6.87 14.59
CA ASP A 228 -5.17 6.47 14.16
C ASP A 228 -5.20 6.38 12.63
N LEU A 229 -5.03 5.16 12.11
CA LEU A 229 -5.03 4.91 10.67
C LEU A 229 -6.45 4.66 10.18
N LEU A 230 -7.07 5.71 9.64
CA LEU A 230 -8.39 5.59 9.06
C LEU A 230 -8.34 4.93 7.67
N PRO A 231 -9.16 3.90 7.41
CA PRO A 231 -9.25 3.24 6.11
C PRO A 231 -9.64 4.23 5.01
N GLN A 232 -8.92 4.18 3.89
CA GLN A 232 -9.22 5.00 2.72
C GLN A 232 -10.09 4.23 1.72
N LEU A 233 -11.05 4.93 1.12
CA LEU A 233 -11.87 4.38 0.05
C LEU A 233 -11.00 3.97 -1.14
N ILE A 234 -11.34 2.81 -1.70
CA ILE A 234 -10.73 2.27 -2.90
C ILE A 234 -11.68 2.54 -4.06
N ARG A 235 -11.15 3.10 -5.15
CA ARG A 235 -11.86 3.30 -6.39
C ARG A 235 -11.44 2.25 -7.40
N TYR A 236 -12.38 1.42 -7.84
CA TYR A 236 -12.20 0.44 -8.88
C TYR A 236 -12.70 1.01 -10.20
N THR A 237 -11.87 0.99 -11.24
CA THR A 237 -12.21 1.58 -12.55
C THR A 237 -11.96 0.61 -13.68
N ASP A 238 -12.84 0.65 -14.67
CA ASP A 238 -12.73 -0.11 -15.92
C ASP A 238 -13.08 0.79 -17.11
N ALA A 239 -12.57 0.44 -18.30
CA ALA A 239 -12.83 1.16 -19.53
C ALA A 239 -12.92 0.22 -20.74
N VAL A 240 -13.99 0.41 -21.53
CA VAL A 240 -14.25 -0.33 -22.77
C VAL A 240 -14.37 0.64 -23.92
N GLN A 241 -13.87 0.25 -25.08
CA GLN A 241 -14.12 0.92 -26.33
C GLN A 241 -15.14 0.10 -27.11
N VAL A 242 -16.17 0.76 -27.61
CA VAL A 242 -17.24 0.12 -28.36
C VAL A 242 -17.42 0.85 -29.67
N GLU A 243 -17.47 0.08 -30.74
CA GLU A 243 -17.87 0.53 -32.06
C GLU A 243 -19.34 0.24 -32.28
N PHE A 244 -20.05 1.24 -32.76
CA PHE A 244 -21.45 1.17 -33.14
C PHE A 244 -21.60 1.50 -34.61
N GLN A 245 -22.54 0.82 -35.25
CA GLN A 245 -23.05 1.18 -36.56
C GLN A 245 -24.43 1.80 -36.40
N ALA A 246 -24.63 2.97 -37.00
CA ALA A 246 -25.94 3.59 -37.07
C ALA A 246 -26.63 3.22 -38.39
N ALA A 247 -27.90 2.78 -38.30
CA ALA A 247 -28.78 2.53 -39.43
C ALA A 247 -29.83 3.65 -39.55
N HIS A 248 -30.53 3.75 -40.69
CA HIS A 248 -31.74 4.57 -40.72
C HIS A 248 -32.87 3.77 -40.08
N SER A 249 -33.64 4.42 -39.22
CA SER A 249 -34.88 3.90 -38.64
C SER A 249 -35.93 3.62 -39.71
#